data_AF-A0A1Z4VA07-F1
#
_entry.id   AF-A0A1Z4VA07-F1
#
_cell.length_a   1.000
_cell.length_b   1.000
_cell.length_c   1.000
_cell.angle_alpha   90.00
_cell.angle_beta   90.00
_cell.angle_gamma   90.00
#
_symmetry.space_group_name_H-M   'P 1'
#
loop_
_entity.id
_entity.type
_entity.pdbx_description
1 polymer ?
#
loop_
_entity_poly.entity_id
_entity_poly.type
_entity_poly.pdbx_seq_one_letter_code
_entity_poly.pdbx_strand_id
1 'polypeptide(L)' 'MKTLQEKCTEYIDNGLRLGWLINPQDKQVEIYRLGKPVEIVQFPVLLSGEEVLPGFELQL' A
#
# COMPACT_ATOMS: atom_id res chain seq x y z
N MET A 1 -4.14 -19.24 -9.54
CA MET A 1 -3.26 -18.08 -9.82
C MET A 1 -3.24 -17.26 -8.54
N LYS A 2 -2.06 -16.92 -8.00
CA LYS A 2 -2.02 -16.11 -6.79
C LYS A 2 -2.58 -14.71 -7.08
N THR A 3 -3.44 -14.18 -6.22
CA THR A 3 -3.97 -12.82 -6.39
C THR A 3 -2.87 -11.79 -6.10
N LEU A 4 -3.05 -10.55 -6.58
CA LEU A 4 -2.10 -9.47 -6.30
C LEU A 4 -1.99 -9.20 -4.79
N GLN A 5 -3.10 -9.36 -4.07
CA GLN A 5 -3.20 -9.22 -2.61
C GLN A 5 -2.41 -10.31 -1.86
N GLU A 6 -2.40 -11.55 -2.36
CA GLU A 6 -1.58 -12.63 -1.78
C GLU A 6 -0.08 -12.34 -1.89
N LYS A 7 0.37 -11.73 -3.00
CA LYS A 7 1.78 -11.29 -3.13
C LYS A 7 2.11 -10.15 -2.18
N CYS A 8 1.23 -9.17 -2.01
CA CYS A 8 1.43 -8.09 -1.03
C CYS A 8 1.53 -8.64 0.39
N THR A 9 0.70 -9.61 0.75
CA THR A 9 0.77 -10.29 2.05
C THR A 9 2.10 -11.02 2.22
N GLU A 10 2.56 -11.75 1.20
CA GLU A 10 3.87 -12.42 1.22
C GLU A 10 5.03 -11.43 1.44
N TYR A 11 4.96 -10.22 0.87
CA TYR A 11 5.97 -9.19 1.13
C TYR A 11 5.94 -8.66 2.57
N ILE A 12 4.74 -8.45 3.13
CA ILE A 12 4.58 -8.05 4.55
C ILE A 12 5.13 -9.13 5.48
N ASP A 13 4.83 -10.40 5.22
CA ASP A 13 5.34 -11.53 5.99
C ASP A 13 6.87 -11.64 5.93
N ASN A 14 7.47 -11.20 4.82
CA ASN A 14 8.93 -11.12 4.65
C ASN A 14 9.56 -9.82 5.21
N GLY A 15 8.80 -8.99 5.95
CA GLY A 15 9.31 -7.80 6.63
C GLY A 15 9.17 -6.49 5.87
N LEU A 16 8.34 -6.43 4.83
CA LEU A 16 7.97 -5.16 4.21
C LEU A 16 7.28 -4.25 5.24
N ARG A 17 7.76 -3.01 5.35
CA ARG A 17 7.23 -2.03 6.32
C ARG A 17 6.05 -1.23 5.77
N LEU A 18 6.08 -0.91 4.48
CA LEU A 18 5.06 -0.13 3.78
C LEU A 18 4.96 -0.60 2.32
N GLY A 19 3.74 -0.83 1.83
CA GLY A 19 3.47 -1.18 0.44
C GLY A 19 2.16 -0.55 -0.05
N TRP A 20 2.13 -0.16 -1.32
CA TRP A 20 0.92 0.37 -1.96
C TRP A 20 0.52 -0.52 -3.13
N LEU A 21 -0.72 -0.97 -3.12
CA LEU A 21 -1.37 -1.60 -4.26
C LEU A 21 -2.26 -0.56 -4.92
N ILE A 22 -1.76 0.06 -5.98
CA ILE A 22 -2.51 1.08 -6.72
C ILE A 22 -3.35 0.37 -7.78
N ASN A 23 -4.66 0.54 -7.71
CA ASN A 23 -5.62 0.08 -8.69
C ASN A 23 -6.28 1.28 -9.39
N PRO A 24 -5.73 1.74 -10.54
CA PRO A 24 -6.28 2.89 -11.27
C PRO A 24 -7.65 2.62 -11.91
N GLN A 25 -8.00 1.35 -12.16
CA GLN A 25 -9.29 1.01 -12.78
C GLN A 25 -10.45 1.26 -11.81
N ASP A 26 -10.26 0.85 -10.56
CA ASP A 26 -11.23 1.07 -9.49
C ASP A 26 -10.99 2.37 -8.71
N LYS A 27 -9.97 3.16 -9.12
CA LYS A 27 -9.55 4.42 -8.48
C LYS A 27 -9.30 4.28 -6.98
N GLN A 28 -8.61 3.21 -6.63
CA GLN A 28 -8.38 2.79 -5.25
C GLN A 28 -6.91 2.50 -5.02
N VAL A 29 -6.41 2.79 -3.82
CA VAL A 29 -5.13 2.31 -3.32
C VAL A 29 -5.38 1.49 -2.07
N GLU A 30 -4.75 0.32 -2.00
CA GLU A 30 -4.65 -0.43 -0.77
C GLU A 30 -3.25 -0.20 -0.15
N ILE A 31 -3.22 0.21 1.11
CA ILE A 31 -2.02 0.53 1.87
C ILE A 31 -1.77 -0.62 2.84
N TYR A 32 -0.64 -1.29 2.65
CA TYR A 32 -0.18 -2.40 3.47
C TYR A 32 0.90 -1.90 4.41
N ARG A 33 0.75 -2.18 5.70
CA ARG A 33 1.72 -1.83 6.74
C ARG A 33 1.97 -3.03 7.64
N LEU A 34 3.19 -3.15 8.12
CA LEU A 34 3.54 -4.23 9.04
C LEU A 34 2.69 -4.15 10.31
N GLY A 35 1.99 -5.25 10.64
CA GLY A 35 1.20 -5.37 11.88
C GLY A 35 -0.09 -4.54 11.91
N LYS A 36 -0.52 -3.95 10.78
CA LYS A 36 -1.79 -3.23 10.67
C LYS A 36 -2.68 -3.86 9.59
N PRO A 37 -4.01 -3.74 9.70
CA PRO A 37 -4.91 -4.15 8.61
C PRO A 37 -4.65 -3.32 7.35
N VAL A 38 -4.98 -3.90 6.20
CA VAL A 38 -4.94 -3.20 4.92
C VAL A 38 -5.90 -2.02 4.96
N GLU A 39 -5.39 -0.83 4.68
CA GLU A 39 -6.18 0.39 4.58
C GLU A 39 -6.53 0.65 3.11
N ILE A 40 -7.77 1.03 2.83
CA ILE A 40 -8.23 1.27 1.48
C ILE A 40 -8.61 2.73 1.34
N VAL A 41 -8.00 3.42 0.37
CA VAL A 41 -8.24 4.83 0.07
C VAL A 41 -8.63 5.00 -1.39
N GLN A 42 -9.47 6.00 -1.70
CA GLN A 42 -9.89 6.30 -3.08
C GLN A 42 -9.21 7.55 -3.61
N PHE A 43 -9.12 7.67 -4.93
CA PHE A 43 -8.58 8.85 -5.59
C PHE A 43 -9.50 10.08 -5.45
N PRO A 44 -8.94 11.30 -5.45
CA PRO A 44 -7.52 11.63 -5.39
C PRO A 44 -6.94 11.39 -3.99
N VAL A 45 -5.72 10.88 -3.91
CA VAL A 45 -5.08 10.61 -2.61
C VAL A 45 -3.61 11.04 -2.58
N LEU A 46 -3.19 11.55 -1.42
CA LEU A 46 -1.80 11.80 -1.11
C LEU A 46 -1.30 10.67 -0.21
N LEU A 47 -0.39 9.85 -0.75
CA LEU A 47 0.26 8.78 -0.01
C LEU A 47 1.54 9.31 0.62
N SER A 48 1.70 9.12 1.93
CA SER A 48 2.92 9.46 2.65
C SER A 48 3.81 8.22 2.83
N GLY A 49 5.12 8.41 2.69
CA GLY A 49 6.12 7.40 3.03
C GLY A 49 6.23 7.07 4.53
N GLU A 50 5.50 7.79 5.39
CA GLU A 50 5.49 7.64 6.85
C GLU A 50 6.92 7.60 7.44
N GLU A 51 7.13 6.80 8.48
CA GLU A 51 8.46 6.60 9.08
C GLU A 51 9.41 5.77 8.20
N VAL A 52 8.89 5.10 7.16
CA VAL A 52 9.68 4.23 6.28
C VAL A 52 10.46 5.04 5.25
N LEU A 53 9.83 6.09 4.72
CA LEU A 53 10.41 7.06 3.78
C LEU A 53 10.01 8.48 4.22
N PRO A 54 10.68 9.03 5.25
CA PRO A 54 10.33 10.35 5.78
C PRO A 54 10.42 11.44 4.71
N GLY A 55 9.36 12.24 4.58
CA GLY A 55 9.27 13.34 3.61
C GLY A 55 8.92 12.92 2.18
N PHE A 56 8.69 11.63 1.94
CA PHE A 56 8.17 11.17 0.64
C PHE A 56 6.64 11.34 0.58
N GLU A 57 6.17 11.95 -0.49
CA GLU A 57 4.76 12.09 -0.81
C GLU A 57 4.50 11.71 -2.27
N LEU A 58 3.45 10.94 -2.51
CA LEU A 58 3.00 10.55 -3.84
C LEU A 58 1.54 10.95 -4.02
N GLN A 59 1.28 11.81 -5.01
CA GLN A 59 -0.05 12.25 -5.37
C GLN A 59 -0.57 11.42 -6.55
N LEU A 60 -1.72 10.77 -6.35
CA LEU A 60 -2.41 9.91 -7.35
C LEU A 60 -3.82 10.41 -7.65
#